data_AF-A0A242CX48-F1
#
_entry.id   AF-A0A242CX48-F1
#
_cell.length_a   1.000
_cell.length_b   1.000
_cell.length_c   1.000
_cell.angle_alpha   90.00
_cell.angle_beta   90.00
_cell.angle_gamma   90.00
#
_symmetry.space_group_name_H-M   'P 1'
#
loop_
_entity.id
_entity.type
_entity.pdbx_description
1 polymer ?
#
loop_
_entity_poly.entity_id
_entity_poly.type
_entity_poly.pdbx_seq_one_letter_code
_entity_poly.pdbx_strand_id
1 'polypeptide(L)' 'MTKKQSRLEKKRFYIPLAILLGLLGFSPMLVSLFGTQQDDKLNPDYYSDADEPFFKSND' A
#
# COMPACT_ATOMS: atom_id res chain seq x y z
N MET A 1 -23.76 -26.98 26.63
CA MET A 1 -22.97 -25.94 25.93
C MET A 1 -22.99 -26.22 24.44
N THR A 2 -23.35 -25.21 23.65
CA THR A 2 -23.79 -25.32 22.26
C THR A 2 -22.60 -25.48 21.31
N LYS A 3 -22.66 -26.52 20.46
CA LYS A 3 -21.67 -26.96 19.45
C LYS A 3 -21.04 -25.84 18.58
N LYS A 4 -21.64 -24.66 18.53
CA LYS A 4 -21.13 -23.46 17.84
C LYS A 4 -19.92 -22.82 18.53
N GLN A 5 -19.85 -22.84 19.86
CA GLN A 5 -18.75 -22.22 20.60
C GLN A 5 -17.41 -22.94 20.35
N SER A 6 -17.39 -24.27 20.22
CA SER A 6 -16.14 -25.01 19.98
C SER A 6 -15.55 -24.81 18.57
N ARG A 7 -16.37 -24.40 17.59
CA ARG A 7 -15.90 -24.07 16.23
C ARG A 7 -15.14 -22.75 16.19
N LEU A 8 -15.56 -21.77 16.98
CA LEU A 8 -14.87 -20.48 17.10
C LEU A 8 -13.53 -20.65 17.82
N GLU A 9 -13.47 -21.46 18.87
CA GLU A 9 -12.22 -21.73 19.59
C GLU A 9 -11.16 -22.39 18.71
N LYS A 10 -11.53 -23.37 17.88
CA LYS A 10 -10.62 -23.97 16.91
C LYS A 10 -10.12 -23.00 15.85
N LYS A 11 -10.86 -21.91 15.57
CA LYS A 11 -10.51 -20.94 14.54
C LYS A 11 -9.86 -19.66 15.06
N ARG A 12 -9.73 -19.50 16.38
CA ARG A 12 -9.11 -18.33 17.03
C ARG A 12 -7.70 -18.04 16.53
N PHE A 13 -6.93 -19.06 16.17
CA PHE A 13 -5.57 -18.91 15.63
C PHE A 13 -5.54 -18.26 14.23
N TYR A 14 -6.57 -18.46 13.41
CA TYR A 14 -6.61 -17.91 12.05
C TYR A 14 -6.95 -16.43 12.03
N ILE A 15 -7.52 -15.89 13.11
CA ILE A 15 -7.86 -14.47 13.22
C ILE A 15 -6.58 -13.59 13.22
N PRO A 16 -5.60 -13.78 14.12
CA PRO A 16 -4.35 -13.02 14.06
C PRO A 16 -3.56 -13.31 12.78
N LEU A 17 -3.60 -14.55 12.28
CA LEU A 17 -2.94 -14.91 11.03
C LEU A 17 -3.53 -14.15 9.83
N ALA A 18 -4.86 -14.02 9.76
CA ALA A 18 -5.54 -13.27 8.71
C ALA A 18 -5.22 -11.77 8.79
N ILE A 19 -5.09 -11.21 10.00
CA ILE A 19 -4.68 -9.81 10.18
C ILE A 19 -3.24 -9.61 9.70
N LEU A 20 -2.32 -10.51 10.04
CA LEU A 20 -0.93 -10.45 9.55
C LEU A 20 -0.84 -10.55 8.03
N LEU A 21 -1.54 -11.52 7.43
CA LEU A 21 -1.60 -11.67 5.98
C LEU A 21 -2.27 -10.48 5.29
N GLY A 22 -3.31 -9.91 5.91
CA GLY A 22 -3.96 -8.69 5.45
C GLY A 22 -3.01 -7.50 5.45
N LEU A 23 -2.26 -7.28 6.53
CA LEU A 23 -1.27 -6.21 6.60
C LEU A 23 -0.12 -6.41 5.60
N LEU A 24 0.36 -7.66 5.44
CA LEU A 24 1.42 -7.99 4.49
C LEU A 24 0.98 -7.79 3.02
N GLY A 25 -0.27 -8.11 2.69
CA GLY A 25 -0.84 -7.90 1.36
C GLY A 25 -1.27 -6.46 1.10
N PHE A 26 -1.60 -5.70 2.14
CA PHE A 26 -2.02 -4.31 2.06
C PHE A 26 -0.85 -3.33 2.12
N SER A 27 0.31 -3.75 2.62
CA SER A 27 1.50 -2.89 2.71
C SER A 27 2.00 -2.33 1.36
N PRO A 28 2.03 -3.09 0.23
CA PRO A 28 2.47 -2.53 -1.04
C PRO A 28 1.52 -1.44 -1.56
N MET A 29 0.21 -1.58 -1.28
CA MET A 29 -0.79 -0.58 -1.64
C MET A 29 -0.57 0.73 -0.86
N LEU A 30 -0.28 0.63 0.44
CA LEU A 30 0.02 1.79 1.28
C LEU A 30 1.31 2.49 0.84
N VAL A 31 2.36 1.74 0.53
CA VAL A 31 3.61 2.30 0.00
C VAL A 31 3.38 3.01 -1.34
N SER A 32 2.51 2.49 -2.21
CA SER A 32 2.18 3.18 -3.46
C SER A 32 1.43 4.49 -3.25
N LEU A 33 0.60 4.60 -2.21
CA LEU A 33 -0.16 5.82 -1.91
C LEU A 33 0.69 6.89 -1.20
N PHE A 34 1.56 6.47 -0.29
CA PHE A 34 2.38 7.37 0.54
C PHE A 34 3.81 7.55 0.03
N GLY A 35 4.28 6.72 -0.89
CA GLY A 35 5.65 6.71 -1.40
C GLY A 35 5.89 7.56 -2.64
N THR A 36 4.87 8.21 -3.20
CA THR A 36 5.09 9.27 -4.17
C THR A 36 5.70 10.46 -3.44
N GLN A 37 6.98 10.72 -3.68
CA GLN A 37 7.65 11.92 -3.19
C GLN A 37 6.80 13.13 -3.57
N GLN A 38 6.36 13.87 -2.57
CA GLN A 38 5.46 15.01 -2.73
C GLN A 38 6.10 16.18 -3.50
N ASP A 39 7.41 16.07 -3.76
CA ASP A 39 8.26 17.12 -4.31
C ASP A 39 8.47 17.01 -5.82
N ASP A 40 8.07 15.91 -6.44
CA ASP A 40 8.11 15.70 -7.88
C ASP A 40 6.86 16.33 -8.53
N LYS A 41 7.01 17.54 -9.06
CA LYS A 41 5.97 18.19 -9.86
C LYS A 41 6.11 17.76 -11.32
N LEU A 42 4.98 17.75 -12.02
CA LEU A 42 4.97 17.62 -13.48
C LEU A 42 5.80 18.76 -14.08
N ASN A 43 6.76 18.41 -14.93
CA ASN A 43 7.60 19.40 -15.60
C ASN A 43 6.74 20.16 -16.63
N PRO A 44 6.48 21.48 -16.47
CA PRO A 44 5.71 22.24 -17.44
C PRO A 44 6.39 22.30 -18.81
N ASP A 45 7.71 22.13 -18.83
CA ASP A 45 8.55 22.21 -20.03
C ASP A 45 8.82 20.83 -20.65
N TYR A 46 8.12 19.76 -20.22
CA TYR A 46 8.35 18.39 -20.70
C TYR A 46 8.25 18.24 -22.23
N TYR A 47 7.43 19.05 -22.88
CA TYR A 47 7.27 19.01 -24.34
C TYR A 47 8.16 20.00 -25.09
N SER A 48 9.00 20.75 -24.38
CA SER A 48 9.89 21.75 -24.97
C SER A 48 11.10 21.09 -25.64
N ASP A 49 11.64 20.01 -25.05
CA ASP A 49 12.80 19.28 -25.56
C ASP A 49 12.67 17.77 -25.31
N ALA A 50 13.29 16.96 -26.17
CA ALA A 50 13.20 15.50 -26.09
C ALA A 50 13.91 14.90 -24.86
N ASP A 51 14.81 15.67 -24.23
CA ASP A 51 15.63 15.24 -23.11
C ASP A 51 15.07 15.72 -21.75
N GLU A 52 13.93 16.42 -21.74
CA GLU A 52 13.33 16.93 -20.51
C GLU A 52 12.68 15.80 -19.70
N PRO A 53 12.98 15.68 -18.39
CA PRO A 53 12.39 14.65 -17.55
C PRO A 53 10.90 14.95 -17.28
N PHE A 54 10.09 13.89 -17.20
CA PHE A 54 8.64 13.99 -16.99
C PHE A 54 8.27 14.59 -15.62
N PHE A 55 9.07 14.30 -14.61
CA PHE A 55 8.96 14.87 -13.28
C PHE A 55 10.20 15.72 -12.98
N LYS A 56 9.99 16.86 -12.32
CA LYS A 56 11.06 17.75 -11.85
C LYS A 56 10.93 17.91 -10.34
N SER A 57 12.01 17.60 -9.62
CA SER A 57 12.08 17.84 -8.19
C SER A 57 12.12 19.34 -7.92
N ASN A 58 11.39 19.80 -6.91
CA ASN A 58 11.61 21.13 -6.35
C ASN A 58 12.76 20.99 -5.35
N ASP A 59 13.96 21.45 -5.71
CA ASP A 59 14.99 21.78 -4.70
C ASP A 59 14.52 22.95 -3.83
#